data_AF-A0A0S8E2F8-F1
#
_entry.id   AF-A0A0S8E2F8-F1
#
_cell.length_a   1.000
_cell.length_b   1.000
_cell.length_c   1.000
_cell.angle_alpha   90.00
_cell.angle_beta   90.00
_cell.angle_gamma   90.00
#
_symmetry.space_group_name_H-M   'P 1'
#
loop_
_entity.id
_entity.type
_entity.pdbx_description
1 polymer ?
#
loop_
_entity_poly.entity_id
_entity_poly.type
_entity_poly.pdbx_seq_one_letter_code
_entity_poly.pdbx_strand_id
1 'polypeptide(L)'
;MEAIALGRKAHAAPPGAVVLKGGALGRRFASSSEPVVLFSKQRGDRTEGTMQIVLPVEEANPKAAWLVLTMYDWDQSGEGEVYLNGRKLAVPTSRLSNGRDYIFPPVAVPAGWLKFGPEPNVLRFVYKSTAGFIVKKAEITVSDAPSAAGP
;
A
#
# COMPACT_ATOMS: atom_id res chain seq x y z
N MET A 1 -6.15 43.75 8.42
CA MET A 1 -6.30 42.30 8.25
C MET A 1 -5.30 41.87 7.18
N GLU A 2 -4.16 41.32 7.57
CA GLU A 2 -3.11 40.88 6.64
C GLU A 2 -3.44 39.47 6.10
N ALA A 3 -3.42 39.32 4.79
CA ALA A 3 -3.55 38.04 4.11
C ALA A 3 -2.17 37.37 4.02
N ILE A 4 -1.98 36.27 4.75
CA ILE A 4 -0.77 35.45 4.64
C ILE A 4 -0.89 34.60 3.37
N ALA A 5 -0.20 35.03 2.31
CA ALA A 5 0.01 34.22 1.12
C ALA A 5 1.03 33.11 1.44
N LEU A 6 0.53 31.90 1.73
CA LEU A 6 1.37 30.70 1.84
C LEU A 6 1.84 30.29 0.44
N GLY A 7 3.05 30.72 0.09
CA GLY A 7 3.75 30.26 -1.11
C GLY A 7 3.96 28.75 -1.07
N ARG A 8 3.35 28.03 -2.03
CA ARG A 8 3.55 26.59 -2.22
C ARG A 8 4.96 26.33 -2.74
N LYS A 9 5.89 25.95 -1.86
CA LYS A 9 7.13 25.27 -2.27
C LYS A 9 6.75 23.85 -2.67
N ALA A 10 6.86 23.55 -3.96
CA ALA A 10 6.81 22.18 -4.45
C ALA A 10 8.02 21.43 -3.88
N HIS A 11 7.77 20.51 -2.94
CA HIS A 11 8.79 19.58 -2.50
C HIS A 11 8.86 18.46 -3.54
N ALA A 12 9.97 18.38 -4.26
CA ALA A 12 10.21 17.32 -5.23
C ALA A 12 10.04 15.95 -4.55
N ALA A 13 9.30 15.05 -5.20
CA ALA A 13 9.16 13.68 -4.75
C ALA A 13 10.55 13.03 -4.60
N PRO A 14 10.80 12.24 -3.54
CA PRO A 14 12.10 11.63 -3.33
C PRO A 14 12.46 10.65 -4.46
N PRO A 15 13.77 10.41 -4.69
CA PRO A 15 14.25 9.48 -5.72
C PRO A 15 13.63 8.10 -5.51
N GLY A 16 12.95 7.57 -6.53
CA GLY A 16 12.29 6.26 -6.52
C GLY A 16 10.76 6.29 -6.46
N ALA A 17 10.13 7.45 -6.24
CA ALA A 17 8.67 7.57 -6.34
C ALA A 17 8.22 7.55 -7.82
N VAL A 18 7.65 6.44 -8.27
CA VAL A 18 7.02 6.35 -9.60
C VAL A 18 5.57 6.77 -9.49
N VAL A 19 5.24 7.95 -10.05
CA VAL A 19 3.85 8.42 -10.22
C VAL A 19 3.32 7.86 -11.55
N LEU A 20 2.48 6.84 -11.48
CA LEU A 20 1.81 6.30 -12.68
C LEU A 20 0.49 7.06 -12.89
N LYS A 21 0.38 7.82 -13.98
CA LYS A 21 -0.89 8.41 -14.43
C LYS A 21 -1.71 7.33 -15.15
N GLY A 22 -2.64 6.69 -14.44
CA GLY A 22 -3.58 5.71 -14.99
C GLY A 22 -5.03 6.15 -14.78
N GLY A 23 -5.87 5.97 -15.82
CA GLY A 23 -7.24 6.46 -15.90
C GLY A 23 -8.18 6.06 -14.74
N ALA A 24 -9.21 6.89 -14.54
CA ALA A 24 -10.37 6.76 -13.65
C ALA A 24 -10.16 6.55 -12.14
N LEU A 25 -9.00 6.06 -11.67
CA LEU A 25 -8.79 5.66 -10.27
C LEU A 25 -7.94 6.64 -9.43
N GLY A 26 -7.45 7.74 -10.01
CA GLY A 26 -6.64 8.72 -9.30
C GLY A 26 -5.13 8.54 -9.52
N ARG A 27 -4.31 9.14 -8.65
CA ARG A 27 -2.84 9.13 -8.74
C ARG A 27 -2.28 7.93 -7.98
N ARG A 28 -1.34 7.19 -8.57
CA ARG A 28 -0.81 5.92 -8.05
C ARG A 28 0.66 6.04 -7.66
N PHE A 29 0.98 5.53 -6.48
CA PHE A 29 2.31 5.56 -5.85
C PHE A 29 2.72 4.16 -5.43
N ALA A 30 3.89 3.69 -5.87
CA ALA A 30 4.35 2.34 -5.64
C ALA A 30 5.36 2.24 -4.47
N SER A 31 5.51 1.03 -3.94
CA SER A 31 6.53 0.68 -2.97
C SER A 31 7.93 0.86 -3.53
N SER A 32 8.82 1.46 -2.75
CA SER A 32 10.25 1.59 -3.07
C SER A 32 11.11 0.41 -2.56
N SER A 33 10.50 -0.52 -1.83
CA SER A 33 11.15 -1.69 -1.26
C SER A 33 11.08 -2.91 -2.19
N GLU A 34 12.10 -3.76 -2.15
CA GLU A 34 12.13 -5.06 -2.83
C GLU A 34 10.98 -5.98 -2.33
N PRO A 35 10.60 -7.01 -3.11
CA PRO A 35 9.64 -8.01 -2.68
C PRO A 35 9.98 -8.62 -1.32
N VAL A 36 8.94 -8.84 -0.51
CA VAL A 36 9.06 -9.40 0.84
C VAL A 36 8.59 -10.85 0.82
N VAL A 37 9.49 -11.78 1.16
CA VAL A 37 9.17 -13.21 1.34
C VAL A 37 8.99 -13.48 2.83
N LEU A 38 7.77 -13.80 3.27
CA LEU A 38 7.48 -13.98 4.70
C LEU A 38 7.60 -15.41 5.20
N PHE A 39 7.72 -16.37 4.29
CA PHE A 39 8.12 -17.72 4.65
C PHE A 39 8.73 -18.44 3.45
N SER A 40 9.81 -19.15 3.73
CA SER A 40 10.46 -20.07 2.80
C SER A 40 10.41 -21.47 3.39
N LYS A 41 9.70 -22.39 2.73
CA LYS A 41 9.63 -23.81 3.12
C LYS A 41 11.01 -24.44 3.32
N GLN A 42 12.02 -23.95 2.59
CA GLN A 42 13.39 -24.44 2.69
C GLN A 42 14.10 -24.01 3.97
N ARG A 43 13.69 -22.89 4.60
CA ARG A 43 14.34 -22.34 5.80
C ARG A 43 13.49 -22.45 7.06
N GLY A 44 12.18 -22.59 6.94
CA GLY A 44 11.27 -22.66 8.10
C GLY A 44 11.13 -21.34 8.87
N ASP A 45 11.70 -20.26 8.33
CA ASP A 45 11.74 -18.96 9.00
C ASP A 45 10.35 -18.31 9.01
N ARG A 46 9.94 -17.85 10.19
CA ARG A 46 8.76 -17.03 10.41
C ARG A 46 9.21 -15.60 10.59
N THR A 47 8.94 -14.74 9.62
CA THR A 47 9.42 -13.36 9.65
C THR A 47 8.27 -12.37 9.57
N GLU A 48 8.56 -11.14 9.98
CA GLU A 48 7.79 -9.97 9.56
C GLU A 48 8.59 -9.25 8.48
N GLY A 49 7.90 -8.50 7.63
CA GLY A 49 8.55 -7.68 6.63
C GLY A 49 7.82 -6.38 6.40
N THR A 50 8.53 -5.40 5.84
CA THR A 50 8.00 -4.06 5.62
C THR A 50 8.24 -3.59 4.20
N MET A 51 7.30 -2.81 3.68
CA MET A 51 7.46 -2.05 2.44
C MET A 51 7.12 -0.58 2.71
N GLN A 52 7.81 0.32 2.02
CA GLN A 52 7.63 1.76 2.20
C GLN A 52 7.08 2.40 0.92
N ILE A 53 6.14 3.35 1.08
CA ILE A 53 5.57 4.17 0.00
C ILE A 53 5.61 5.63 0.42
N VAL A 54 6.30 6.48 -0.35
CA VAL A 54 6.31 7.93 -0.09
C VAL A 54 5.25 8.61 -0.93
N LEU A 55 4.38 9.38 -0.27
CA LEU A 55 3.36 10.21 -0.92
C LEU A 55 3.80 11.67 -0.83
N PRO A 56 3.79 12.45 -1.92
CA PRO A 56 4.28 13.82 -1.88
C PRO A 56 3.22 14.77 -1.28
N VAL A 57 3.65 15.95 -0.80
CA VAL A 57 2.80 16.87 0.00
C VAL A 57 1.61 17.42 -0.81
N GLU A 58 1.75 17.55 -2.13
CA GLU A 58 0.66 17.97 -3.03
C GLU A 58 -0.55 17.02 -3.02
N GLU A 59 -0.39 15.82 -2.44
CA GLU A 59 -1.44 14.82 -2.30
C GLU A 59 -2.12 14.86 -0.92
N ALA A 60 -1.76 15.79 -0.03
CA ALA A 60 -2.01 15.67 1.42
C ALA A 60 -3.46 15.66 1.91
N ASN A 61 -4.46 15.69 1.04
CA ASN A 61 -5.87 15.66 1.43
C ASN A 61 -6.73 14.94 0.38
N PRO A 62 -6.49 13.65 0.11
CA PRO A 62 -7.30 12.94 -0.87
C PRO A 62 -8.68 12.66 -0.27
N LYS A 63 -9.73 12.70 -1.10
CA LYS A 63 -11.08 12.30 -0.69
C LYS A 63 -11.23 10.79 -0.60
N ALA A 64 -10.36 10.04 -1.27
CA ALA A 64 -10.33 8.60 -1.23
C ALA A 64 -8.91 8.06 -1.43
N ALA A 65 -8.64 6.89 -0.82
CA ALA A 65 -7.40 6.17 -1.02
C ALA A 65 -7.64 4.66 -1.04
N TRP A 66 -6.83 3.95 -1.82
CA TRP A 66 -6.87 2.50 -1.93
C TRP A 66 -5.46 1.91 -1.96
N LEU A 67 -5.28 0.78 -1.29
CA LEU A 67 -4.10 -0.05 -1.38
C LEU A 67 -4.32 -1.15 -2.40
N VAL A 68 -3.44 -1.25 -3.39
CA VAL A 68 -3.38 -2.34 -4.36
C VAL A 68 -2.16 -3.19 -4.04
N LEU A 69 -2.36 -4.50 -3.87
CA LEU A 69 -1.31 -5.45 -3.55
C LEU A 69 -1.16 -6.47 -4.66
N THR A 70 0.08 -6.82 -4.98
CA THR A 70 0.42 -8.01 -5.75
C THR A 70 1.07 -9.01 -4.82
N MET A 71 0.45 -10.18 -4.64
CA MET A 71 0.95 -11.22 -3.72
C MET A 71 0.89 -12.61 -4.37
N TYR A 72 1.78 -13.48 -3.91
CA TYR A 72 1.87 -14.90 -4.26
C TYR A 72 1.54 -15.72 -3.01
N ASP A 73 0.73 -16.76 -3.14
CA ASP A 73 0.27 -17.64 -2.05
C ASP A 73 -0.45 -16.92 -0.89
N TRP A 74 -1.23 -15.85 -1.18
CA TRP A 74 -2.19 -15.25 -0.23
C TRP A 74 -3.61 -15.80 -0.47
N ASP A 75 -3.76 -17.13 -0.34
CA ASP A 75 -4.98 -17.84 -0.73
C ASP A 75 -5.84 -18.34 0.44
N GLN A 76 -5.35 -18.22 1.68
CA GLN A 76 -6.06 -18.71 2.86
C GLN A 76 -6.17 -17.67 3.97
N SER A 77 -7.36 -17.62 4.59
CA SER A 77 -7.58 -16.78 5.76
C SER A 77 -6.67 -17.22 6.90
N GLY A 78 -5.93 -16.27 7.48
CA GLY A 78 -5.05 -16.54 8.61
C GLY A 78 -3.58 -16.82 8.25
N GLU A 79 -3.20 -16.75 6.97
CA GLU A 79 -1.80 -16.84 6.54
C GLU A 79 -0.95 -15.68 7.06
N GLY A 80 -1.58 -14.51 7.19
CA GLY A 80 -0.93 -13.34 7.78
C GLY A 80 -1.86 -12.18 8.05
N GLU A 81 -1.24 -11.04 8.31
CA GLU A 81 -1.90 -9.77 8.55
C GLU A 81 -1.13 -8.65 7.85
N VAL A 82 -1.86 -7.63 7.39
CA VAL A 82 -1.29 -6.43 6.77
C VAL A 82 -1.63 -5.23 7.64
N TYR A 83 -0.64 -4.38 7.88
CA TYR A 83 -0.78 -3.14 8.63
C TYR A 83 -0.27 -1.98 7.79
N LEU A 84 -0.95 -0.83 7.87
CA LEU A 84 -0.50 0.45 7.32
C LEU A 84 -0.34 1.44 8.47
N ASN A 85 0.88 1.99 8.63
CA ASN A 85 1.19 2.95 9.70
C ASN A 85 0.71 2.48 11.09
N GLY A 86 0.88 1.19 11.37
CA GLY A 86 0.47 0.53 12.62
C GLY A 86 -1.00 0.09 12.70
N ARG A 87 -1.84 0.40 11.70
CA ARG A 87 -3.26 0.06 11.69
C ARG A 87 -3.53 -1.15 10.79
N LYS A 88 -4.25 -2.15 11.30
CA LYS A 88 -4.56 -3.39 10.56
C LYS A 88 -5.50 -3.10 9.38
N LEU A 89 -5.18 -3.65 8.21
CA LEU A 89 -6.02 -3.63 7.01
C LEU A 89 -6.70 -4.99 6.81
N ALA A 90 -7.95 -4.95 6.35
CA ALA A 90 -8.67 -6.14 5.90
C ALA A 90 -8.33 -6.38 4.42
N VAL A 91 -7.42 -7.31 4.16
CA VAL A 91 -7.04 -7.71 2.80
C VAL A 91 -7.71 -9.05 2.47
N PRO A 92 -8.57 -9.13 1.44
CA PRO A 92 -9.22 -10.38 1.07
C PRO A 92 -8.19 -11.39 0.58
N THR A 93 -8.44 -12.67 0.82
CA THR A 93 -7.65 -13.77 0.25
C THR A 93 -8.23 -14.19 -1.09
N SER A 94 -7.44 -14.87 -1.93
CA SER A 94 -7.91 -15.35 -3.22
C SER A 94 -7.24 -16.66 -3.61
N ARG A 95 -8.03 -17.69 -3.92
CA ARG A 95 -7.51 -18.96 -4.49
C ARG A 95 -6.74 -18.77 -5.80
N LEU A 96 -6.92 -17.61 -6.47
CA LEU A 96 -6.19 -17.29 -7.69
C LEU A 96 -4.71 -16.99 -7.43
N SER A 97 -4.31 -16.61 -6.21
CA SER A 97 -2.90 -16.38 -5.87
C SER A 97 -2.12 -17.65 -5.52
N ASN A 98 -2.77 -18.81 -5.46
CA ASN A 98 -2.07 -20.07 -5.16
C ASN A 98 -1.14 -20.44 -6.34
N GLY A 99 0.16 -20.49 -6.07
CA GLY A 99 1.21 -20.84 -7.03
C GLY A 99 1.55 -19.75 -8.04
N ARG A 100 1.07 -18.50 -7.86
CA ARG A 100 1.32 -17.40 -8.81
C ARG A 100 1.11 -16.01 -8.22
N ASP A 101 1.71 -15.02 -8.86
CA ASP A 101 1.46 -13.61 -8.55
C ASP A 101 0.02 -13.24 -8.93
N TYR A 102 -0.68 -12.57 -8.02
CA TYR A 102 -2.04 -12.09 -8.22
C TYR A 102 -2.18 -10.65 -7.76
N ILE A 103 -2.77 -9.81 -8.61
CA ILE A 103 -3.13 -8.43 -8.27
C ILE A 103 -4.51 -8.45 -7.60
N PHE A 104 -4.55 -8.08 -6.34
CA PHE A 104 -5.78 -8.06 -5.56
C PHE A 104 -6.64 -6.85 -5.91
N PRO A 105 -7.97 -6.95 -5.75
CA PRO A 105 -8.85 -5.78 -5.79
C PRO A 105 -8.36 -4.70 -4.83
N PRO A 106 -8.53 -3.40 -5.18
CA PRO A 106 -8.11 -2.31 -4.31
C PRO A 106 -8.80 -2.37 -2.95
N VAL A 107 -8.01 -2.29 -1.88
CA VAL A 107 -8.49 -2.25 -0.49
C VAL A 107 -8.64 -0.78 -0.10
N ALA A 108 -9.84 -0.36 0.28
CA ALA A 108 -10.07 1.01 0.73
C ALA A 108 -9.25 1.34 1.99
N VAL A 109 -8.65 2.52 2.01
CA VAL A 109 -7.84 3.02 3.12
C VAL A 109 -8.37 4.40 3.54
N PRO A 110 -8.62 4.64 4.84
CA PRO A 110 -8.97 5.98 5.31
C PRO A 110 -7.82 6.97 5.04
N ALA A 111 -8.13 8.10 4.40
CA ALA A 111 -7.14 9.12 4.04
C ALA A 111 -6.33 9.62 5.24
N GLY A 112 -6.97 9.74 6.42
CA GLY A 112 -6.31 10.14 7.67
C GLY A 112 -5.31 9.12 8.24
N TRP A 113 -5.16 7.95 7.63
CA TRP A 113 -4.09 7.00 7.96
C TRP A 113 -2.80 7.31 7.20
N LEU A 114 -2.88 8.09 6.12
CA LEU A 114 -1.76 8.36 5.24
C LEU A 114 -0.86 9.48 5.78
N LYS A 115 0.43 9.27 5.60
CA LYS A 115 1.47 10.28 5.80
C LYS A 115 1.85 10.87 4.45
N PHE A 116 2.04 12.18 4.41
CA PHE A 116 2.43 12.90 3.21
C PHE A 116 3.72 13.68 3.44
N GLY A 117 4.49 13.85 2.39
CA GLY A 117 5.83 14.43 2.44
C GLY A 117 6.91 13.39 2.69
N PRO A 118 7.98 13.73 3.43
CA PRO A 118 9.18 12.91 3.51
C PRO A 118 9.02 11.63 4.36
N GLU A 119 8.00 11.58 5.23
CA GLU A 119 7.74 10.39 6.02
C GLU A 119 7.05 9.30 5.17
N PRO A 120 7.66 8.12 5.01
CA PRO A 120 7.03 7.05 4.25
C PRO A 120 5.80 6.50 4.99
N ASN A 121 4.83 6.08 4.21
CA ASN A 121 3.81 5.15 4.65
C ASN A 121 4.43 3.76 4.74
N VAL A 122 4.37 3.16 5.92
CA VAL A 122 4.97 1.86 6.19
C VAL A 122 3.88 0.80 6.16
N LEU A 123 3.98 -0.10 5.19
CA LEU A 123 3.25 -1.35 5.19
C LEU A 123 4.06 -2.38 5.96
N ARG A 124 3.42 -3.04 6.93
CA ARG A 124 4.01 -4.16 7.68
C ARG A 124 3.18 -5.40 7.45
N PHE A 125 3.84 -6.48 7.09
CA PHE A 125 3.24 -7.78 6.84
C PHE A 125 3.71 -8.75 7.91
N VAL A 126 2.77 -9.44 8.52
CA VAL A 126 3.00 -10.38 9.62
C VAL A 126 2.53 -11.76 9.20
N TYR A 127 3.39 -12.75 9.32
CA TYR A 127 3.06 -14.16 9.08
C TYR A 127 2.32 -14.78 10.29
N LYS A 128 1.32 -15.63 10.04
CA LYS A 128 0.48 -16.24 11.10
C LYS A 128 0.22 -17.75 10.93
N SER A 129 0.37 -18.34 9.75
CA SER A 129 0.09 -19.78 9.51
C SER A 129 1.29 -20.49 8.92
N THR A 130 1.38 -21.82 8.96
CA THR A 130 2.46 -22.58 8.32
C THR A 130 2.61 -22.37 6.80
N ALA A 131 1.57 -21.91 6.11
CA ALA A 131 1.63 -21.48 4.72
C ALA A 131 2.09 -20.01 4.63
N GLY A 132 3.12 -19.78 3.81
CA GLY A 132 3.71 -18.46 3.60
C GLY A 132 3.18 -17.77 2.37
N PHE A 133 3.49 -16.48 2.27
CA PHE A 133 3.18 -15.69 1.09
C PHE A 133 4.36 -14.78 0.74
N ILE A 134 4.36 -14.29 -0.51
CA ILE A 134 5.32 -13.30 -0.99
C ILE A 134 4.56 -12.05 -1.37
N VAL A 135 4.97 -10.92 -0.82
CA VAL A 135 4.47 -9.61 -1.24
C VAL A 135 5.40 -9.09 -2.33
N LYS A 136 4.89 -9.03 -3.56
CA LYS A 136 5.66 -8.63 -4.74
C LYS A 136 5.68 -7.13 -4.93
N LYS A 137 4.53 -6.49 -4.71
CA LYS A 137 4.34 -5.06 -4.94
C LYS A 137 3.22 -4.54 -4.06
N ALA A 138 3.38 -3.31 -3.60
CA ALA A 138 2.32 -2.57 -2.94
C ALA A 138 2.21 -1.17 -3.53
N GLU A 139 0.99 -0.69 -3.72
CA GLU A 139 0.74 0.62 -4.32
C GLU A 139 -0.43 1.32 -3.64
N ILE A 140 -0.26 2.60 -3.32
CA ILE A 140 -1.35 3.44 -2.82
C ILE A 140 -1.85 4.29 -3.99
N THR A 141 -3.14 4.23 -4.23
CA THR A 141 -3.83 5.11 -5.18
C THR A 141 -4.66 6.10 -4.38
N VAL A 142 -4.57 7.39 -4.70
CA VAL A 142 -5.32 8.46 -4.04
C VAL A 142 -6.13 9.25 -5.08
N SER A 143 -7.31 9.70 -4.68
CA SER A 143 -8.21 10.46 -5.55
C SER A 143 -8.84 11.63 -4.81
N ASP A 144 -9.02 12.73 -5.54
CA ASP A 144 -9.75 13.92 -5.10
C ASP A 144 -11.26 13.78 -5.36
N ALA A 145 -11.68 12.72 -6.05
CA ALA A 145 -13.07 12.31 -6.14
C ALA A 145 -13.44 11.51 -4.88
N PRO A 146 -14.67 11.70 -4.34
CA PRO A 146 -15.13 10.87 -3.23
C PRO A 146 -15.06 9.39 -3.62
N SER A 147 -14.75 8.53 -2.66
CA SER A 147 -14.71 7.09 -2.87
C SER A 147 -16.05 6.69 -3.48
N ALA A 148 -16.05 6.13 -4.68
CA ALA A 148 -17.23 5.48 -5.22
C ALA A 148 -17.48 4.28 -4.31
N ALA A 149 -18.34 4.46 -3.30
CA ALA A 149 -18.89 3.35 -2.55
C ALA A 149 -19.58 2.47 -3.59
N GLY A 150 -18.97 1.31 -3.88
CA GLY A 150 -19.67 0.26 -4.61
C GLY A 150 -20.90 -0.16 -3.79
N PRO A 151 -22.02 -0.46 -4.46
CA PRO A 151 -23.24 -0.93 -3.80
C PRO A 151 -23.02 -2.20 -2.97
#